data_AF-A0A162LXY6-F1
#
_entry.id   AF-A0A162LXY6-F1
#
_cell.length_a   1.000
_cell.length_b   1.000
_cell.length_c   1.000
_cell.angle_alpha   90.00
_cell.angle_beta   90.00
_cell.angle_gamma   90.00
#
_symmetry.space_group_name_H-M   'P 1'
#
loop_
_entity.id
_entity.type
_entity.pdbx_description
1 polymer ?
#
loop_
_entity_poly.entity_id
_entity_poly.type
_entity_poly.pdbx_seq_one_letter_code
_entity_poly.pdbx_strand_id
1 'polypeptide(L)'
;MDEFQEKEYKATSKDYDDIRSVGMTDIEQVAKNTGMTIEEIRAMKQHMFFDTHKIPLDNQSYRVGHFTPDLEVGFIWKEAQKGELDPKQKKWFQELAKHELTESEKMKQGYPYKNPGSYQKDSDDFGSDPPGAHDVASDQPSFELPGAYDYYSKKVFGQ
;
A
#
# COMPACT_ATOMS: atom_id res chain seq x y z
N MET A 1 -15.77 -11.67 6.68
CA MET A 1 -14.38 -11.84 7.13
C MET A 1 -14.34 -13.08 8.00
N ASP A 2 -13.52 -14.06 7.64
CA ASP A 2 -13.28 -15.23 8.50
C ASP A 2 -12.22 -14.93 9.56
N GLU A 3 -12.00 -15.88 10.48
CA GLU A 3 -11.03 -15.73 11.59
C GLU A 3 -9.59 -15.49 11.07
N PHE A 4 -9.26 -16.05 9.92
CA PHE A 4 -7.95 -15.92 9.31
C PHE A 4 -7.73 -14.51 8.76
N GLN A 5 -8.67 -14.01 7.96
CA GLN A 5 -8.67 -12.65 7.45
C GLN A 5 -8.71 -11.62 8.58
N GLU A 6 -9.38 -11.91 9.70
CA GLU A 6 -9.40 -11.02 10.87
C GLU A 6 -8.02 -10.95 11.56
N LYS A 7 -7.31 -12.08 11.70
CA LYS A 7 -5.96 -12.11 12.26
C LYS A 7 -4.97 -11.36 11.36
N GLU A 8 -5.06 -11.58 10.06
CA GLU A 8 -4.25 -10.86 9.06
C GLU A 8 -4.51 -9.36 9.14
N TYR A 9 -5.78 -8.93 9.08
CA TYR A 9 -6.13 -7.52 9.17
C TYR A 9 -5.61 -6.87 10.46
N LYS A 10 -5.73 -7.55 11.61
CA LYS A 10 -5.19 -7.05 12.89
C LYS A 10 -3.66 -6.94 12.88
N ALA A 11 -2.98 -7.96 12.36
CA ALA A 11 -1.51 -7.97 12.28
C ALA A 11 -0.99 -6.83 11.41
N THR A 12 -1.61 -6.61 10.26
CA THR A 12 -1.26 -5.56 9.31
C THR A 12 -1.63 -4.17 9.79
N SER A 13 -2.81 -4.01 10.41
CA SER A 13 -3.24 -2.74 11.00
C SER A 13 -2.23 -2.25 12.04
N LYS A 14 -1.69 -3.17 12.86
CA LYS A 14 -0.65 -2.81 13.82
C LYS A 14 0.63 -2.29 13.15
N ASP A 15 1.03 -2.84 12.01
CA ASP A 15 2.22 -2.35 11.31
C ASP A 15 2.00 -0.94 10.75
N TYR A 16 0.81 -0.66 10.22
CA TYR A 16 0.47 0.68 9.75
C TYR A 16 0.41 1.68 10.91
N ASP A 17 -0.11 1.29 12.06
CA ASP A 17 -0.11 2.14 13.26
C ASP A 17 1.32 2.41 13.75
N ASP A 18 2.17 1.39 13.79
CA ASP A 18 3.60 1.55 14.12
C ASP A 18 4.27 2.53 13.13
N ILE A 19 4.04 2.38 11.83
CA ILE A 19 4.61 3.27 10.78
C ILE A 19 4.12 4.71 10.93
N ARG A 20 2.82 4.92 11.18
CA ARG A 20 2.25 6.25 11.41
C ARG A 20 2.78 6.89 12.69
N SER A 21 3.00 6.10 13.74
CA SER A 21 3.52 6.60 15.03
C SER A 21 4.91 7.23 14.91
N VAL A 22 5.71 6.80 13.93
CA VAL A 22 7.03 7.38 13.62
C VAL A 22 6.91 8.76 12.95
N GLY A 23 5.75 9.10 12.39
CA GLY A 23 5.54 10.36 11.66
C GLY A 23 6.36 10.40 10.37
N MET A 24 7.00 11.54 10.09
CA MET A 24 7.87 11.75 8.91
C MET A 24 9.36 11.78 9.28
N THR A 25 9.74 11.23 10.44
CA THR A 25 11.10 11.33 10.98
C THR A 25 12.08 10.33 10.38
N ASP A 26 11.58 9.26 9.76
CA ASP A 26 12.33 8.17 9.14
C ASP A 26 12.58 8.35 7.63
N ILE A 27 12.09 9.43 7.01
CA ILE A 27 12.12 9.62 5.55
C ILE A 27 13.54 9.52 4.98
N GLU A 28 14.52 10.18 5.61
CA GLU A 28 15.92 10.14 5.13
C GLU A 28 16.52 8.73 5.22
N GLN A 29 16.20 8.01 6.31
CA GLN A 29 16.68 6.66 6.53
C GLN A 29 16.07 5.68 5.53
N VAL A 30 14.76 5.76 5.30
CA VAL A 30 14.03 4.94 4.33
C VAL A 30 14.49 5.25 2.90
N ALA A 31 14.69 6.52 2.55
CA ALA A 31 15.23 6.92 1.25
C ALA A 31 16.61 6.29 0.98
N LYS A 32 17.52 6.39 1.95
CA LYS A 32 18.84 5.74 1.87
C LYS A 32 18.72 4.22 1.70
N ASN A 33 17.85 3.58 2.48
CA ASN A 33 17.75 2.12 2.53
C ASN A 33 17.06 1.50 1.30
N THR A 34 16.26 2.29 0.59
CA THR A 34 15.53 1.88 -0.63
C THR A 34 16.22 2.35 -1.91
N GLY A 35 17.16 3.29 -1.81
CA GLY A 35 17.79 3.94 -2.95
C GLY A 35 16.88 4.95 -3.68
N MET A 36 15.82 5.40 -3.01
CA MET A 36 14.89 6.42 -3.51
C MET A 36 15.26 7.81 -3.01
N THR A 37 14.67 8.85 -3.61
CA THR A 37 14.84 10.22 -3.13
C THR A 37 14.01 10.49 -1.86
N ILE A 38 14.43 11.48 -1.08
CA ILE A 38 13.71 11.94 0.13
C ILE A 38 12.29 12.40 -0.25
N GLU A 39 12.16 13.09 -1.39
CA GLU A 39 10.91 13.62 -1.90
C GLU A 39 9.93 12.49 -2.27
N GLU A 40 10.40 11.45 -2.98
CA GLU A 40 9.59 10.29 -3.34
C GLU A 40 9.10 9.54 -2.09
N ILE A 41 9.98 9.26 -1.13
CA ILE A 41 9.60 8.58 0.11
C ILE A 41 8.62 9.41 0.93
N ARG A 42 8.81 10.74 1.01
CA ARG A 42 7.86 11.63 1.69
C ARG A 42 6.49 11.60 1.03
N ALA A 43 6.44 11.71 -0.30
CA ALA A 43 5.19 11.72 -1.05
C ALA A 43 4.46 10.37 -0.95
N MET A 44 5.18 9.26 -1.10
CA MET A 44 4.64 7.91 -0.96
C MET A 44 4.13 7.67 0.46
N LYS A 45 4.91 8.03 1.49
CA LYS A 45 4.48 7.86 2.89
C LYS A 45 3.21 8.64 3.19
N GLN A 46 3.13 9.87 2.70
CA GLN A 46 1.95 10.72 2.85
C GLN A 46 0.73 10.06 2.21
N HIS A 47 0.82 9.67 0.94
CA HIS A 47 -0.28 9.06 0.17
C HIS A 47 -0.81 7.77 0.82
N MET A 48 0.09 6.86 1.19
CA MET A 48 -0.28 5.53 1.67
C MET A 48 -0.76 5.50 3.12
N PHE A 49 -0.09 6.24 4.01
CA PHE A 49 -0.29 6.06 5.46
C PHE A 49 -1.06 7.21 6.13
N PHE A 50 -0.95 8.44 5.61
CA PHE A 50 -1.47 9.63 6.30
C PHE A 50 -2.66 10.28 5.60
N ASP A 51 -2.72 10.24 4.27
CA ASP A 51 -3.85 10.79 3.54
C ASP A 51 -5.12 9.96 3.77
N THR A 52 -6.25 10.65 3.69
CA THR A 52 -7.59 10.02 3.67
C THR A 52 -8.17 10.15 2.28
N HIS A 53 -8.75 9.06 1.79
CA HIS A 53 -9.23 8.94 0.42
C HIS A 53 -10.72 8.61 0.40
N LYS A 54 -11.41 8.99 -0.69
CA LYS A 54 -12.75 8.48 -0.98
C LYS A 54 -12.60 7.09 -1.60
N ILE A 55 -12.82 6.06 -0.80
CA ILE A 55 -12.70 4.66 -1.20
C ILE A 55 -14.11 4.15 -1.54
N PRO A 56 -14.39 3.85 -2.81
CA PRO A 56 -15.70 3.35 -3.21
C PRO A 56 -15.95 1.98 -2.56
N LEU A 57 -17.19 1.77 -2.11
CA LEU A 57 -17.66 0.49 -1.56
C LEU A 57 -18.49 -0.28 -2.59
N ASP A 58 -19.15 0.45 -3.47
CA ASP A 58 -19.94 -0.06 -4.59
C ASP A 58 -20.03 1.05 -5.66
N ASN A 59 -20.99 0.96 -6.59
CA ASN A 59 -21.19 1.96 -7.65
C ASN A 59 -21.87 3.27 -7.20
N GLN A 60 -22.29 3.39 -5.94
CA GLN A 60 -23.10 4.50 -5.41
C GLN A 60 -22.54 5.09 -4.11
N SER A 61 -21.78 4.32 -3.34
CA SER A 61 -21.34 4.67 -1.99
C SER A 61 -19.82 4.62 -1.85
N TYR A 62 -19.31 5.43 -0.92
CA TYR A 62 -17.90 5.47 -0.58
C TYR A 62 -17.72 5.65 0.93
N ARG A 63 -16.60 5.16 1.44
CA ARG A 63 -16.09 5.56 2.76
C ARG A 63 -14.97 6.58 2.59
N VAL A 64 -14.82 7.47 3.56
CA VAL A 64 -13.65 8.36 3.66
C VAL A 64 -12.73 7.82 4.75
N GLY A 65 -11.47 7.60 4.41
CA GLY A 65 -10.48 7.16 5.38
C GLY A 65 -9.19 6.68 4.72
N HIS A 66 -8.32 6.09 5.52
CA HIS A 66 -7.09 5.48 5.01
C HIS A 66 -7.38 4.24 4.16
N PHE A 67 -6.42 3.88 3.32
CA PHE A 67 -6.42 2.61 2.60
C PHE A 67 -6.49 1.43 3.56
N THR A 68 -7.02 0.31 3.06
CA THR A 68 -6.98 -0.95 3.80
C THR A 68 -5.52 -1.38 3.94
N PRO A 69 -5.05 -1.70 5.15
CA PRO A 69 -3.65 -2.11 5.34
C PRO A 69 -3.31 -3.38 4.55
N ASP A 70 -2.16 -3.35 3.86
CA ASP A 70 -1.58 -4.49 3.15
C ASP A 70 -0.32 -5.02 3.86
N LEU A 71 -0.21 -6.34 3.97
CA LEU A 71 0.83 -6.99 4.79
C LEU A 71 2.22 -6.89 4.19
N GLU A 72 2.35 -7.04 2.87
CA GLU A 72 3.64 -6.91 2.17
C GLU A 72 4.14 -5.47 2.26
N VAL A 73 3.24 -4.50 2.07
CA VAL A 73 3.53 -3.07 2.24
C VAL A 73 4.01 -2.77 3.67
N GLY A 74 3.28 -3.25 4.68
CA GLY A 74 3.63 -3.04 6.08
C GLY A 74 4.99 -3.66 6.43
N PHE A 75 5.24 -4.89 5.95
CA PHE A 75 6.51 -5.59 6.12
C PHE A 75 7.68 -4.81 5.49
N ILE A 76 7.59 -4.51 4.19
CA ILE A 76 8.72 -3.91 3.48
C ILE A 76 9.06 -2.52 4.00
N TRP A 77 8.06 -1.74 4.43
CA TRP A 77 8.30 -0.43 5.01
C TRP A 77 9.06 -0.54 6.32
N LYS A 78 8.70 -1.50 7.18
CA LYS A 78 9.40 -1.74 8.45
C LYS A 78 10.80 -2.29 8.24
N GLU A 79 11.04 -3.10 7.21
CA GLU A 79 12.41 -3.49 6.85
C GLU A 79 13.23 -2.28 6.38
N ALA A 80 12.64 -1.41 5.54
CA ALA A 80 13.29 -0.19 5.09
C ALA A 80 13.57 0.81 6.23
N GLN A 81 12.80 0.78 7.32
CA GLN A 81 13.10 1.54 8.54
C GLN A 81 14.30 0.99 9.33
N LYS A 82 14.56 -0.32 9.26
CA LYS A 82 15.62 -1.00 10.04
C LYS A 82 16.99 -0.95 9.36
N GLY A 83 17.03 -1.08 8.04
CA GLY A 83 18.28 -1.25 7.31
C GLY A 83 18.12 -1.25 5.81
N GLU A 84 19.25 -1.26 5.11
CA GLU A 84 19.28 -1.29 3.65
C GLU A 84 18.62 -2.56 3.13
N LEU A 85 17.65 -2.40 2.23
CA LEU A 85 16.94 -3.51 1.62
C LEU A 85 17.86 -4.29 0.66
N ASP A 86 17.65 -5.59 0.54
CA ASP A 86 18.35 -6.39 -0.46
C ASP A 86 17.95 -5.97 -1.90
N PRO A 87 18.71 -6.34 -2.94
CA PRO A 87 18.42 -5.91 -4.31
C PRO A 87 17.01 -6.25 -4.83
N LYS A 88 16.44 -7.40 -4.44
CA LYS A 88 15.09 -7.79 -4.85
C LYS A 88 14.04 -7.00 -4.08
N GLN A 89 14.23 -6.85 -2.77
CA GLN A 89 13.38 -6.02 -1.92
C GLN A 89 13.36 -4.55 -2.38
N LYS A 90 14.53 -3.98 -2.72
CA LYS A 90 14.62 -2.63 -3.31
C LYS A 90 13.82 -2.52 -4.60
N LYS A 91 14.01 -3.47 -5.52
CA LYS A 91 13.28 -3.48 -6.79
C LYS A 91 11.76 -3.52 -6.54
N TRP A 92 11.31 -4.39 -5.65
CA TRP A 92 9.90 -4.51 -5.27
C TRP A 92 9.37 -3.19 -4.69
N PHE A 93 10.11 -2.58 -3.74
CA PHE A 93 9.73 -1.32 -3.12
C PHE A 93 9.66 -0.17 -4.14
N GLN A 94 10.59 -0.12 -5.10
CA GLN A 94 10.60 0.88 -6.15
C GLN A 94 9.45 0.71 -7.16
N GLU A 95 9.08 -0.54 -7.49
CA GLU A 95 7.88 -0.83 -8.29
C GLU A 95 6.62 -0.35 -7.56
N LEU A 96 6.49 -0.68 -6.26
CA LEU A 96 5.40 -0.19 -5.42
C LEU A 96 5.37 1.35 -5.40
N ALA A 97 6.51 1.99 -5.12
CA ALA A 97 6.56 3.44 -5.06
C ALA A 97 6.15 4.10 -6.37
N LYS A 98 6.57 3.53 -7.52
CA LYS A 98 6.16 4.02 -8.84
C LYS A 98 4.64 3.90 -9.03
N HIS A 99 4.03 2.78 -8.63
CA HIS A 99 2.57 2.61 -8.63
C HIS A 99 1.89 3.69 -7.79
N GLU A 100 2.24 3.77 -6.51
CA GLU A 100 1.61 4.66 -5.51
C GLU A 100 1.75 6.15 -5.85
N LEU A 101 2.92 6.57 -6.33
CA LEU A 101 3.14 7.96 -6.73
C LEU A 101 2.35 8.31 -8.00
N THR A 102 2.26 7.39 -8.96
CA THR A 102 1.44 7.60 -10.16
C THR A 102 -0.05 7.67 -9.80
N GLU A 103 -0.52 6.77 -8.94
CA GLU A 103 -1.90 6.76 -8.45
C GLU A 103 -2.22 8.08 -7.73
N SER A 104 -1.36 8.51 -6.80
CA SER A 104 -1.51 9.79 -6.08
C SER A 104 -1.61 10.98 -7.03
N GLU A 105 -0.78 11.01 -8.09
CA GLU A 105 -0.85 12.06 -9.11
C GLU A 105 -2.17 12.03 -9.87
N LYS A 106 -2.65 10.84 -10.26
CA LYS A 106 -3.91 10.67 -10.99
C LYS A 106 -5.11 11.07 -10.15
N MET A 107 -5.11 10.74 -8.87
CA MET A 107 -6.13 11.21 -7.93
C MET A 107 -6.15 12.73 -7.82
N LYS A 108 -4.97 13.38 -7.79
CA LYS A 108 -4.87 14.86 -7.82
C LYS A 108 -5.39 15.47 -9.12
N GLN A 109 -5.32 14.73 -10.23
CA GLN A 109 -5.89 15.10 -11.53
C GLN A 109 -7.41 14.86 -11.62
N GLY A 110 -8.04 14.34 -10.57
CA GLY A 110 -9.49 14.15 -10.48
C GLY A 110 -9.98 12.73 -10.79
N TYR A 111 -9.08 11.78 -11.00
CA TYR A 111 -9.48 10.37 -11.09
C TYR A 111 -9.99 9.88 -9.72
N PRO A 112 -11.08 9.10 -9.64
CA PRO A 112 -11.41 8.38 -8.42
C PRO A 112 -10.35 7.30 -8.17
N TYR A 113 -10.11 6.89 -6.92
CA TYR A 113 -9.14 5.83 -6.58
C TYR A 113 -9.39 4.55 -7.41
N LYS A 114 -10.57 3.96 -7.23
CA LYS A 114 -11.20 2.98 -8.13
C LYS A 114 -12.44 3.63 -8.73
N ASN A 115 -12.82 3.30 -9.95
CA ASN A 115 -13.98 3.92 -10.59
C ASN A 115 -15.29 3.25 -10.16
N PRO A 116 -16.26 3.96 -9.57
CA PRO A 116 -17.55 3.36 -9.20
C PRO A 116 -18.30 2.72 -10.37
N GLY A 117 -18.08 3.21 -11.61
CA GLY A 117 -18.68 2.65 -12.81
C GLY A 117 -18.16 1.26 -13.19
N SER A 118 -17.01 0.84 -12.66
CA SER A 118 -16.42 -0.48 -12.94
C SER A 118 -16.77 -1.54 -11.90
N TYR A 119 -17.61 -1.22 -10.91
CA TYR A 119 -18.05 -2.15 -9.88
C TYR A 119 -18.85 -3.32 -10.49
N GLN A 120 -18.43 -4.54 -10.15
CA GLN A 120 -19.00 -5.80 -10.59
C GLN A 120 -19.68 -6.49 -9.40
N LYS A 121 -21.01 -6.45 -9.39
CA LYS A 121 -21.81 -6.97 -8.27
C LYS A 121 -21.61 -8.46 -8.00
N ASP A 122 -21.32 -9.25 -9.04
CA ASP A 122 -21.18 -10.71 -8.91
C ASP A 122 -19.88 -11.12 -8.19
N SER A 123 -18.82 -10.32 -8.32
CA SER A 123 -17.53 -10.53 -7.66
C SER A 123 -17.32 -9.65 -6.43
N ASP A 124 -18.18 -8.64 -6.21
CA ASP A 124 -18.02 -7.60 -5.20
C ASP A 124 -16.66 -6.87 -5.31
N ASP A 125 -16.26 -6.58 -6.55
CA ASP A 125 -14.97 -5.94 -6.85
C ASP A 125 -15.11 -4.91 -7.98
N PHE A 126 -14.06 -4.13 -8.22
CA PHE A 126 -13.97 -3.13 -9.27
C PHE A 126 -13.06 -3.64 -10.39
N GLY A 127 -13.59 -3.68 -11.62
CA GLY A 127 -12.78 -3.87 -12.81
C GLY A 127 -12.01 -2.60 -13.20
N SER A 128 -11.36 -2.65 -14.36
CA SER A 128 -10.55 -1.53 -14.88
C SER A 128 -11.23 -0.71 -15.99
N ASP A 129 -12.50 -0.99 -16.30
CA ASP A 129 -13.27 -0.24 -17.30
C ASP A 129 -14.65 0.18 -16.74
N PRO A 130 -14.96 1.49 -16.64
CA PRO A 130 -14.04 2.61 -16.82
C PRO A 130 -12.92 2.62 -15.76
N PRO A 131 -11.72 3.14 -16.06
CA PRO A 131 -10.59 3.05 -15.14
C PRO A 131 -10.66 4.10 -14.01
N GLY A 132 -10.13 3.74 -12.84
CA GLY A 132 -9.76 4.64 -11.76
C GLY A 132 -8.28 5.01 -11.79
N ALA A 133 -7.82 5.77 -10.80
CA ALA A 133 -6.42 6.14 -10.61
C ALA A 133 -5.53 4.90 -10.42
N HIS A 134 -6.03 3.92 -9.67
CA HIS A 134 -5.36 2.64 -9.41
C HIS A 134 -5.10 1.86 -10.69
N ASP A 135 -6.07 1.85 -11.61
CA ASP A 135 -5.99 1.11 -12.88
C ASP A 135 -5.05 1.76 -13.91
N VAL A 136 -4.93 3.10 -13.89
CA VAL A 136 -4.05 3.84 -14.81
C VAL A 136 -2.66 4.12 -14.22
N ALA A 137 -2.42 3.72 -12.97
CA ALA A 137 -1.11 3.79 -12.35
C ALA A 137 -0.13 2.83 -13.04
N SER A 138 1.15 2.97 -12.71
CA SER A 138 2.14 1.97 -13.14
C SER A 138 1.79 0.61 -12.55
N ASP A 139 2.21 -0.50 -13.18
CA ASP A 139 1.95 -1.84 -12.63
C ASP A 139 2.42 -1.97 -11.18
N GLN A 140 1.62 -2.67 -10.37
CA GLN A 140 2.01 -3.10 -9.03
C GLN A 140 3.23 -4.05 -9.10
N PRO A 141 3.96 -4.27 -7.99
CA PRO A 141 5.08 -5.19 -7.96
C PRO A 141 4.76 -6.55 -8.57
N SER A 142 5.62 -7.01 -9.46
CA SER A 142 5.32 -8.14 -10.37
C SER A 142 5.76 -9.52 -9.85
N PHE A 143 6.35 -9.58 -8.67
CA PHE A 143 6.93 -10.80 -8.09
C PHE A 143 6.75 -10.84 -6.57
N GLU A 144 6.82 -12.04 -6.00
CA GLU A 144 6.72 -12.27 -4.56
C GLU A 144 7.82 -11.52 -3.80
N LEU A 145 7.41 -10.81 -2.74
CA LEU A 145 8.33 -10.06 -1.91
C LEU A 145 9.17 -11.01 -1.03
N PRO A 146 10.51 -11.05 -1.17
CA PRO A 146 11.34 -11.94 -0.36
C PRO A 146 11.22 -11.65 1.13
N GLY A 147 10.92 -12.70 1.90
CA GLY A 147 10.73 -12.64 3.36
C GLY A 147 9.30 -12.33 3.80
N ALA A 148 8.40 -11.94 2.89
CA ALA A 148 7.02 -11.63 3.24
C ALA A 148 6.27 -12.86 3.79
N TYR A 149 6.45 -14.05 3.19
CA TYR A 149 5.83 -15.28 3.68
C TYR A 149 6.31 -15.67 5.10
N ASP A 150 7.60 -15.56 5.38
CA ASP A 150 8.15 -15.85 6.71
C ASP A 150 7.67 -14.83 7.74
N TYR A 151 7.59 -13.56 7.34
CA TYR A 151 7.02 -12.50 8.18
C TYR A 151 5.55 -12.78 8.49
N TYR A 152 4.78 -13.09 7.45
CA TYR A 152 3.36 -13.44 7.50
C TYR A 152 3.11 -14.60 8.46
N SER A 153 3.83 -15.70 8.25
CA SER A 153 3.61 -16.94 9.02
C SER A 153 3.89 -16.75 10.51
N LYS A 154 4.95 -16.03 10.86
CA LYS A 154 5.27 -15.66 12.25
C LYS A 154 4.19 -14.78 12.87
N LYS A 155 3.72 -13.76 12.15
CA LYS A 155 2.76 -12.78 12.66
C LYS A 155 1.34 -13.31 12.81
N VAL A 156 0.87 -14.07 11.84
CA VAL A 156 -0.53 -14.53 11.79
C VAL A 156 -0.70 -15.88 12.48
N PHE A 157 0.30 -16.76 12.40
CA PHE A 157 0.22 -18.11 12.96
C PHE A 157 1.09 -18.35 14.19
N GLY A 158 1.98 -17.42 14.55
CA GLY A 158 2.84 -17.56 15.74
C GLY A 158 3.87 -18.68 15.64
N GLN A 159 4.24 -19.08 14.42
CA GLN A 159 5.29 -20.08 14.15
C GLN A 159 6.70 -19.50 14.29
#